data_AF-A0A5B7TSM3-F1
#
_entry.id   AF-A0A5B7TSM3-F1
#
_cell.length_a   1.000
_cell.length_b   1.000
_cell.length_c   1.000
_cell.angle_alpha   90.00
_cell.angle_beta   90.00
_cell.angle_gamma   90.00
#
_symmetry.space_group_name_H-M   'P 1'
#
loop_
_entity.id
_entity.type
_entity.pdbx_description
1 polymer ?
#
loop_
_entity_poly.entity_id
_entity_poly.type
_entity_poly.pdbx_seq_one_letter_code
_entity_poly.pdbx_strand_id
1 'polypeptide(L)'
;MKQAEFLEKNVFTDLKNENNGDDKATVNHFSESDFEIVLQRVEHFGIGLYQIETFDNGESHGIATHNDFKKKATDPRWYKKSFLTFKTGQSGLTYSATYKVSNKLLAR
;
A
#
# COMPACT_ATOMS: atom_id res chain seq x y z
N MET A 1 19.92 -3.34 -3.27
CA MET A 1 18.67 -4.14 -3.30
C MET A 1 17.67 -3.46 -4.24
N LYS A 2 16.82 -4.20 -4.97
CA LYS A 2 15.72 -3.57 -5.74
C LYS A 2 14.58 -3.15 -4.79
N GLN A 3 13.77 -2.17 -5.23
CA GLN A 3 12.59 -1.73 -4.46
C GLN A 3 11.64 -2.88 -4.13
N ALA A 4 11.32 -3.73 -5.11
CA ALA A 4 10.44 -4.89 -4.91
C ALA A 4 10.96 -5.81 -3.80
N GLU A 5 12.24 -6.19 -3.87
CA GLU A 5 12.88 -7.04 -2.85
C GLU A 5 12.86 -6.41 -1.45
N PHE A 6 13.05 -5.09 -1.35
CA PHE A 6 13.00 -4.39 -0.07
C PHE A 6 11.59 -4.45 0.53
N LEU A 7 10.57 -4.20 -0.29
CA LEU A 7 9.19 -4.26 0.15
C LEU A 7 8.80 -5.69 0.53
N GLU A 8 9.16 -6.70 -0.25
CA GLU A 8 8.87 -8.11 0.09
C GLU A 8 9.53 -8.54 1.41
N LYS A 9 10.78 -8.14 1.64
CA LYS A 9 11.52 -8.55 2.85
C LYS A 9 11.17 -7.76 4.11
N ASN A 10 10.71 -6.52 4.00
CA ASN A 10 10.51 -5.63 5.15
C ASN A 10 9.07 -5.17 5.35
N VAL A 11 8.28 -5.07 4.28
CA VAL A 11 6.92 -4.50 4.30
C VAL A 11 5.86 -5.58 4.12
N PHE A 12 6.06 -6.52 3.20
CA PHE A 12 5.13 -7.62 2.90
C PHE A 12 5.50 -8.92 3.61
N THR A 13 6.47 -8.88 4.52
CA THR A 13 6.94 -10.04 5.31
C THR A 13 5.77 -10.66 6.08
N ASP A 14 5.55 -11.95 5.96
CA ASP A 14 4.44 -12.67 6.60
C ASP A 14 3.03 -12.20 6.19
N LEU A 15 2.90 -11.40 5.12
CA LEU A 15 1.59 -11.00 4.59
C LEU A 15 1.20 -11.86 3.41
N LYS A 16 -0.06 -12.29 3.38
CA LYS A 16 -0.60 -13.07 2.28
C LYS A 16 -0.98 -12.13 1.15
N ASN A 17 -0.33 -12.29 0.00
CA ASN A 17 -0.77 -11.64 -1.23
C ASN A 17 -2.01 -12.37 -1.75
N GLU A 18 -3.14 -11.67 -1.84
CA GLU A 18 -4.41 -12.20 -2.36
C GLU A 18 -4.47 -12.15 -3.89
N ASN A 19 -3.37 -11.75 -4.54
CA ASN A 19 -3.24 -11.81 -5.99
C ASN A 19 -3.02 -13.29 -6.42
N ASN A 20 -4.12 -13.98 -6.73
CA ASN A 20 -4.11 -15.32 -7.33
C ASN A 20 -3.56 -15.21 -8.75
N GLY A 21 -2.29 -15.58 -8.93
CA GLY A 21 -1.51 -15.33 -10.13
C GLY A 21 -2.21 -15.63 -11.45
N ASP A 22 -2.40 -14.58 -12.24
CA ASP A 22 -2.14 -14.52 -13.68
C ASP A 22 -2.18 -13.02 -14.04
N ASP A 23 -1.23 -12.56 -14.84
CA ASP A 23 -1.05 -11.16 -15.29
C ASP A 23 -0.50 -10.11 -14.29
N LYS A 24 0.79 -9.78 -14.53
CA LYS A 24 1.51 -8.53 -14.14
C LYS A 24 2.00 -8.43 -12.68
N ALA A 25 3.14 -9.08 -12.47
CA ALA A 25 4.12 -9.05 -11.38
C ALA A 25 4.50 -7.67 -10.74
N THR A 26 3.57 -6.79 -10.38
CA THR A 26 3.95 -5.51 -9.76
C THR A 26 2.98 -4.95 -8.71
N VAL A 27 1.75 -5.46 -8.64
CA VAL A 27 0.71 -4.91 -7.76
C VAL A 27 0.26 -5.99 -6.78
N ASN A 28 0.54 -5.78 -5.50
CA ASN A 28 0.17 -6.70 -4.42
C ASN A 28 -1.17 -6.29 -3.83
N HIS A 29 -2.07 -7.26 -3.66
CA HIS A 29 -3.39 -7.06 -3.10
C HIS A 29 -3.41 -7.65 -1.69
N PHE A 30 -3.85 -6.84 -0.74
CA PHE A 30 -3.89 -7.22 0.67
C PHE A 30 -5.30 -7.05 1.23
N SER A 31 -5.64 -7.88 2.21
CA SER A 31 -6.85 -7.69 3.01
C SER A 31 -6.76 -6.40 3.84
N GLU A 32 -7.88 -5.92 4.38
CA GLU A 32 -7.91 -4.76 5.27
C GLU A 32 -6.89 -4.87 6.42
N SER A 33 -6.87 -6.02 7.09
CA SER A 33 -5.98 -6.27 8.24
C SER A 33 -4.52 -6.32 7.84
N ASP A 34 -4.20 -6.98 6.72
CA ASP A 34 -2.82 -7.06 6.24
C ASP A 34 -2.33 -5.70 5.74
N PHE A 35 -3.18 -4.95 5.05
CA PHE A 35 -2.84 -3.63 4.55
C PHE A 35 -2.61 -2.62 5.68
N GLU A 36 -3.32 -2.75 6.79
CA GLU A 36 -3.05 -1.95 8.00
C GLU A 36 -1.61 -2.18 8.51
N ILE A 37 -1.14 -3.43 8.52
CA ILE A 37 0.25 -3.79 8.87
C ILE A 37 1.23 -3.19 7.85
N VAL A 38 0.91 -3.26 6.55
CA VAL A 38 1.72 -2.62 5.48
C VAL A 38 1.90 -1.13 5.77
N LEU A 39 0.83 -0.41 6.09
CA LEU A 39 0.88 1.03 6.36
C LEU A 39 1.75 1.35 7.59
N GLN A 40 1.67 0.54 8.64
CA GLN A 40 2.52 0.69 9.83
C GLN A 40 4.01 0.50 9.49
N ARG A 41 4.34 -0.50 8.67
CA ARG A 41 5.72 -0.75 8.22
C ARG A 41 6.22 0.35 7.29
N VAL A 42 5.39 0.81 6.35
CA VAL A 42 5.67 1.95 5.48
C VAL A 42 5.99 3.20 6.29
N GLU A 43 5.22 3.48 7.35
CA GLU A 43 5.48 4.57 8.29
C GLU A 43 6.81 4.41 9.00
N HIS A 44 7.08 3.20 9.51
CA HIS A 44 8.30 2.89 10.26
C HIS A 44 9.57 3.09 9.43
N PHE A 45 9.56 2.63 8.17
CA PHE A 45 10.68 2.79 7.24
C PHE A 45 10.71 4.17 6.55
N GLY A 46 9.65 4.98 6.68
CA GLY A 46 9.52 6.26 5.99
C GLY A 46 9.41 6.12 4.47
N ILE A 47 8.74 5.06 4.00
CA ILE A 47 8.53 4.79 2.57
C ILE A 47 7.48 5.78 2.05
N GLY A 48 7.72 6.33 0.86
CA GLY A 48 6.75 7.21 0.22
C GLY A 48 5.61 6.39 -0.38
N LEU A 49 4.38 6.66 0.04
CA LEU A 49 3.19 6.08 -0.57
C LEU A 49 2.56 7.14 -1.48
N TYR A 50 2.29 6.81 -2.74
CA TYR A 50 1.81 7.78 -3.74
C TYR A 50 0.31 7.68 -3.98
N GLN A 51 -0.18 6.45 -4.04
CA GLN A 51 -1.56 6.12 -4.35
C GLN A 51 -1.97 4.91 -3.52
N ILE A 52 -3.20 4.92 -3.00
CA ILE A 52 -3.92 3.76 -2.50
C ILE A 52 -5.05 3.51 -3.48
N GLU A 53 -5.20 2.26 -3.89
CA GLU A 53 -6.31 1.79 -4.71
C GLU A 53 -7.01 0.65 -3.98
N THR A 54 -8.34 0.69 -3.96
CA THR A 54 -9.18 -0.34 -3.38
C THR A 54 -9.93 -1.08 -4.47
N PHE A 55 -10.12 -2.37 -4.26
CA PHE A 55 -10.82 -3.23 -5.21
C PHE A 55 -11.92 -3.99 -4.49
N ASP A 56 -13.08 -4.03 -5.10
CA ASP A 56 -14.22 -4.83 -4.68
C ASP A 56 -14.34 -6.03 -5.62
N ASN A 57 -14.14 -7.24 -5.09
CA ASN A 57 -14.19 -8.48 -5.86
C ASN A 57 -13.34 -8.46 -7.17
N GLY A 58 -12.21 -7.73 -7.16
CA GLY A 58 -11.30 -7.57 -8.29
C GLY A 58 -11.54 -6.34 -9.18
N GLU A 59 -12.64 -5.61 -9.00
CA GLU A 59 -12.92 -4.37 -9.73
C GLU A 59 -12.43 -3.14 -8.95
N SER A 60 -11.80 -2.17 -9.64
CA SER A 60 -11.33 -0.93 -9.00
C SER A 60 -12.52 -0.15 -8.43
N HIS A 61 -12.55 -0.04 -7.10
CA HIS A 61 -13.63 0.59 -6.35
C HIS A 61 -13.32 2.06 -6.05
N GLY A 62 -12.08 2.35 -5.67
CA GLY A 62 -11.69 3.70 -5.27
C GLY A 62 -10.19 3.93 -5.30
N ILE A 63 -9.80 5.15 -5.66
CA ILE A 63 -8.41 5.58 -5.72
C ILE A 63 -8.24 6.83 -4.85
N ALA A 64 -7.21 6.85 -4.02
CA ALA A 64 -6.80 8.00 -3.24
C ALA A 64 -5.32 8.28 -3.44
N THR A 65 -4.96 9.52 -3.75
CA THR A 65 -3.56 9.91 -3.93
C THR A 65 -3.14 10.93 -2.89
N HIS A 66 -1.84 10.99 -2.57
CA HIS A 66 -1.32 11.99 -1.63
C HIS A 66 -1.59 13.45 -2.09
N ASN A 67 -1.75 13.64 -3.41
CA ASN A 67 -2.01 14.94 -4.02
C ASN A 67 -3.40 15.48 -3.68
N ASP A 68 -4.41 14.59 -3.58
CA ASP A 68 -5.77 14.95 -3.14
C ASP A 68 -5.78 15.59 -1.75
N PHE A 69 -4.84 15.18 -0.90
CA PHE A 69 -4.69 15.70 0.46
C PHE A 69 -3.70 16.87 0.56
N LYS A 70 -3.07 17.27 -0.56
CA LYS A 70 -1.96 18.26 -0.59
C LYS A 70 -0.87 17.93 0.43
N LYS A 71 -0.60 16.63 0.62
CA LYS A 71 0.40 16.11 1.56
C LYS A 71 1.57 15.46 0.81
N LYS A 72 2.66 15.24 1.54
CA LYS A 72 3.80 14.47 1.04
C LYS A 72 3.43 12.98 1.00
N ALA A 73 3.97 12.26 0.04
CA ALA A 73 3.82 10.81 -0.07
C ALA A 73 4.19 10.05 1.23
N THR A 74 5.16 10.55 1.99
CA THR A 74 5.62 9.97 3.26
C THR A 74 4.81 10.41 4.48
N ASP A 75 3.78 11.24 4.34
CA ASP A 75 3.01 11.75 5.49
C ASP A 75 1.94 10.72 5.92
N PRO A 76 2.03 10.13 7.13
CA PRO A 76 1.07 9.12 7.58
C PRO A 76 -0.37 9.61 7.67
N ARG A 77 -0.58 10.91 7.81
CA ARG A 77 -1.91 11.47 8.00
C ARG A 77 -2.79 11.30 6.78
N TRP A 78 -2.21 11.29 5.57
CA TRP A 78 -3.02 11.19 4.35
C TRP A 78 -3.45 9.74 4.12
N TYR A 79 -2.51 8.78 4.13
CA TYR A 79 -2.84 7.39 3.83
C TYR A 79 -3.66 6.73 4.93
N LYS A 80 -3.44 7.08 6.21
CA LYS A 80 -4.29 6.60 7.32
C LYS A 80 -5.72 7.10 7.16
N LYS A 81 -5.89 8.36 6.74
CA LYS A 81 -7.21 8.95 6.51
C LYS A 81 -7.91 8.29 5.34
N SER A 82 -7.22 8.10 4.21
CA SER A 82 -7.76 7.40 3.04
C SER A 82 -8.18 5.97 3.37
N PHE A 83 -7.29 5.21 4.03
CA PHE A 83 -7.58 3.85 4.45
C PHE A 83 -8.80 3.78 5.38
N LEU A 84 -8.88 4.66 6.37
CA LEU A 84 -10.03 4.72 7.27
C LEU A 84 -11.32 5.03 6.49
N THR A 85 -11.30 5.98 5.56
CA THR A 85 -12.47 6.31 4.74
C THR A 85 -12.97 5.12 3.95
N PHE A 86 -12.08 4.39 3.26
CA PHE A 86 -12.44 3.19 2.52
C PHE A 86 -13.00 2.09 3.44
N LYS A 87 -12.28 1.79 4.53
CA LYS A 87 -12.68 0.79 5.54
C LYS A 87 -14.05 1.07 6.14
N THR A 88 -14.39 2.34 6.38
CA THR A 88 -15.71 2.72 6.91
C THR A 88 -16.82 2.78 5.85
N GLY A 89 -16.45 2.98 4.58
CA GLY A 89 -17.41 3.12 3.48
C GLY A 89 -17.93 1.78 3.00
N GLN A 90 -17.04 0.81 2.82
CA GLN A 90 -17.38 -0.53 2.34
C GLN A 90 -16.42 -1.57 2.94
N SER A 91 -16.99 -2.64 3.46
CA SER A 91 -16.27 -3.77 4.03
C SER A 91 -15.94 -4.82 2.98
N GLY A 92 -14.82 -5.53 3.15
CA GLY A 92 -14.44 -6.64 2.26
C GLY A 92 -13.71 -6.18 1.01
N LEU A 93 -13.19 -4.95 1.02
CA LEU A 93 -12.33 -4.44 -0.02
C LEU A 93 -10.92 -5.04 0.11
N THR A 94 -10.25 -5.22 -1.03
CA THR A 94 -8.80 -5.45 -1.06
C THR A 94 -8.08 -4.16 -1.39
N TYR A 95 -6.85 -4.04 -0.89
CA TYR A 95 -6.08 -2.80 -0.94
C TYR A 95 -4.78 -3.03 -1.65
N SER A 96 -4.42 -2.06 -2.48
CA SER A 96 -3.14 -1.95 -3.11
C SER A 96 -2.61 -0.53 -2.99
N ALA A 97 -1.30 -0.37 -3.13
CA ALA A 97 -0.69 0.94 -3.13
C ALA A 97 0.56 1.01 -4.01
N THR A 98 0.84 2.23 -4.46
CA THR A 98 2.06 2.58 -5.19
C THR A 98 3.10 3.11 -4.21
N TYR A 99 4.18 2.35 -4.03
CA TYR A 99 5.27 2.68 -3.11
C TYR A 99 6.47 3.27 -3.86
N LYS A 100 7.22 4.12 -3.16
CA LYS A 100 8.52 4.62 -3.58
C LYS A 100 9.50 4.52 -2.43
N VAL A 101 10.45 3.60 -2.57
CA VAL A 101 11.53 3.40 -1.60
C VAL A 101 12.70 4.30 -2.00
N SER A 102 13.21 5.07 -1.05
CA SER A 102 14.34 5.97 -1.30
C SER A 102 15.63 5.18 -1.54
N ASN A 103 16.50 5.65 -2.44
CA ASN A 103 17.80 5.00 -2.70
C ASN A 103 18.65 4.80 -1.45
N LYS A 104 18.52 5.68 -0.44
CA LYS A 104 19.18 5.53 0.87
C LYS A 104 18.77 4.26 1.61
N LEU A 105 17.52 3.82 1.48
CA LEU A 105 17.01 2.57 2.06
C LEU A 105 17.46 1.36 1.24
N LEU A 106 17.57 1.50 -0.09
CA LEU A 106 17.99 0.43 -1.01
C LEU A 106 19.50 0.16 -1.01
N ALA A 107 20.28 1.14 -0.57
CA ALA A 107 21.75 1.10 -0.47
C ALA A 107 22.24 0.66 0.91
N ARG A 108 21.33 0.34 1.83
CA ARG A 108 21.61 -0.10 3.19
C ARG A 108 21.58 -1.62 3.26
#